data_AF-A0A6J4UIP6-F1
#
_entry.id   AF-A0A6J4UIP6-F1
#
_cell.length_a   1.000
_cell.length_b   1.000
_cell.length_c   1.000
_cell.angle_alpha   90.00
_cell.angle_beta   90.00
_cell.angle_gamma   90.00
#
_symmetry.space_group_name_H-M   'P 1'
#
loop_
_entity.id
_entity.type
_entity.pdbx_description
1 polymer ?
#
loop_
_entity_poly.entity_id
_entity_poly.type
_entity_poly.pdbx_seq_one_letter_code
_entity_poly.pdbx_strand_id
1 'polypeptide(L)'
;MSSVRCAGLAALVGGILCLVLTPIQAYIWSGADAPPLVLASRPLLDQSRRLHEAVGPRLGLSDYYFYGRMFCLVYLLAMPGLIGLHARQARGGGRGEKAWFRALLAALVAALIGDVVAYWGGTDLGNLQGLGFTLEVLALLAVLVSSGFYGRATLRSHVVPRWSTWLLILAGPAAVLGVFVTGYVPHGAVLPFSLAVAVVGFFLLAREPDRAAPNSLLADA
;
A
#
# COMPACT_ATOMS: atom_id res chain seq x y z
N MET A 1 -13.85 13.91 -12.17
CA MET A 1 -14.07 12.81 -11.19
C MET A 1 -14.10 13.40 -9.80
N SER A 2 -14.93 12.89 -8.88
CA SER A 2 -14.90 13.35 -7.48
C SER A 2 -13.56 12.98 -6.82
N SER A 3 -13.11 13.76 -5.84
CA SER A 3 -11.85 13.52 -5.10
C SER A 3 -11.76 12.09 -4.54
N VAL A 4 -12.89 11.53 -4.09
CA VAL A 4 -12.97 10.15 -3.58
C VAL A 4 -12.72 9.09 -4.66
N ARG A 5 -13.16 9.31 -5.91
CA ARG A 5 -12.91 8.37 -7.00
C ARG A 5 -11.43 8.36 -7.41
N CYS A 6 -10.78 9.53 -7.42
CA CYS A 6 -9.34 9.61 -7.65
C CYS A 6 -8.55 8.92 -6.53
N ALA A 7 -8.96 9.09 -5.27
CA ALA A 7 -8.41 8.36 -4.13
C ALA A 7 -8.57 6.84 -4.27
N GLY A 8 -9.75 6.37 -4.68
CA GLY A 8 -10.00 4.95 -4.93
C GLY A 8 -9.15 4.38 -6.06
N LEU A 9 -9.00 5.12 -7.17
CA LEU A 9 -8.14 4.73 -8.29
C LEU A 9 -6.67 4.68 -7.86
N ALA A 10 -6.18 5.67 -7.12
CA ALA A 10 -4.81 5.68 -6.62
C ALA A 10 -4.52 4.43 -5.77
N ALA A 11 -5.39 4.10 -4.81
CA ALA A 11 -5.24 2.91 -3.99
C ALA A 11 -5.27 1.60 -4.80
N LEU A 12 -6.14 1.50 -5.80
CA LEU A 12 -6.20 0.34 -6.68
C LEU A 12 -4.90 0.17 -7.46
N VAL A 13 -4.39 1.25 -8.06
CA VAL A 13 -3.11 1.25 -8.80
C VAL A 13 -1.96 0.91 -7.86
N GLY A 14 -1.91 1.48 -6.64
CA GLY A 14 -0.88 1.19 -5.65
C GLY A 14 -0.86 -0.28 -5.22
N GLY A 15 -2.03 -0.89 -5.03
CA GLY A 15 -2.14 -2.30 -4.71
C GLY A 15 -1.72 -3.23 -5.85
N ILE A 16 -2.12 -2.92 -7.09
CA ILE A 16 -1.68 -3.66 -8.28
C ILE A 16 -0.17 -3.53 -8.45
N LEU A 17 0.37 -2.32 -8.26
CA LEU A 17 1.81 -2.08 -8.32
C LEU A 17 2.55 -2.91 -7.27
N CYS A 18 2.04 -2.98 -6.03
CA CYS A 18 2.61 -3.84 -4.99
C CYS A 18 2.59 -5.32 -5.39
N LEU A 19 1.47 -5.82 -5.93
CA LEU A 19 1.36 -7.20 -6.41
C LEU A 19 2.39 -7.55 -7.49
N VAL A 20 2.72 -6.58 -8.35
CA VAL A 20 3.72 -6.73 -9.41
C VAL A 20 5.14 -6.63 -8.87
N LEU A 21 5.43 -5.62 -8.05
CA LEU A 21 6.79 -5.35 -7.58
C LEU A 21 7.28 -6.35 -6.54
N THR A 22 6.40 -6.87 -5.67
CA THR A 22 6.79 -7.79 -4.60
C THR A 22 7.46 -9.08 -5.12
N PRO A 23 6.90 -9.83 -6.08
CA PRO A 23 7.58 -11.02 -6.62
C PRO A 23 8.86 -10.68 -7.39
N ILE A 24 8.93 -9.52 -8.06
CA ILE A 24 10.16 -9.06 -8.73
C ILE A 24 11.28 -8.87 -7.71
N GLN A 25 11.03 -8.13 -6.63
CA GLN A 25 12.00 -7.90 -5.56
C GLN A 25 12.40 -9.20 -4.85
N ALA A 26 11.43 -10.06 -4.57
CA ALA A 26 11.69 -11.37 -3.97
C ALA A 26 12.62 -12.23 -4.85
N TYR A 27 12.40 -12.23 -6.16
CA TYR A 27 13.27 -12.95 -7.10
C TYR A 27 14.67 -12.33 -7.19
N ILE A 28 14.78 -11.00 -7.21
CA ILE A 28 16.09 -10.31 -7.23
C ILE A 28 16.88 -10.68 -5.97
N TRP A 29 16.22 -10.80 -4.82
CA TRP A 29 16.83 -11.16 -3.55
C TRP A 29 17.26 -12.62 -3.47
N SER A 30 16.39 -13.56 -3.85
CA SER A 30 16.61 -15.00 -3.65
C SER A 30 17.12 -15.74 -4.89
N GLY A 31 17.08 -15.12 -6.07
CA GLY A 31 17.49 -15.73 -7.34
C GLY A 31 16.75 -17.04 -7.62
N ALA A 32 17.51 -18.08 -7.96
CA ALA A 32 16.97 -19.41 -8.25
C ALA A 32 16.33 -20.11 -7.04
N ASP A 33 16.67 -19.67 -5.83
CA ASP A 33 16.15 -20.21 -4.56
C ASP A 33 14.86 -19.52 -4.10
N ALA A 34 14.27 -18.66 -4.94
CA ALA A 34 13.00 -18.01 -4.63
C ALA A 34 11.85 -19.02 -4.43
N PRO A 35 10.87 -18.72 -3.57
CA PRO A 35 9.74 -19.63 -3.35
C PRO A 35 8.97 -19.97 -4.64
N PRO A 36 8.32 -21.16 -4.72
CA PRO A 36 7.62 -21.60 -5.93
C PRO A 36 6.59 -20.59 -6.47
N LEU A 37 5.89 -19.86 -5.60
CA LEU A 37 4.92 -18.85 -6.03
C LEU A 37 5.59 -17.65 -6.73
N VAL A 38 6.78 -17.25 -6.26
CA VAL A 38 7.58 -16.20 -6.93
C VAL A 38 8.05 -16.71 -8.28
N LEU A 39 8.56 -17.95 -8.35
CA LEU A 39 8.98 -18.56 -9.62
C LEU A 39 7.83 -18.78 -10.61
N ALA A 40 6.59 -18.95 -10.13
CA ALA A 40 5.42 -19.02 -11.00
C ALA A 40 5.15 -17.71 -11.76
N SER A 41 5.70 -16.58 -11.30
CA SER A 41 5.58 -15.28 -11.96
C SER A 41 6.65 -15.03 -13.05
N ARG A 42 7.39 -16.05 -13.51
CA ARG A 42 8.44 -15.96 -14.54
C ARG A 42 8.13 -15.05 -15.73
N PRO A 43 6.95 -15.12 -16.38
CA PRO A 43 6.65 -14.21 -17.50
C PRO A 43 6.72 -12.72 -17.11
N LEU A 44 6.29 -12.38 -15.89
CA LEU A 44 6.40 -11.03 -15.34
C LEU A 44 7.86 -10.67 -15.05
N LEU A 45 8.64 -11.61 -14.50
CA LEU A 45 10.07 -11.41 -14.21
C LEU A 45 10.90 -11.19 -15.47
N ASP A 46 10.59 -11.89 -16.56
CA ASP A 46 11.25 -11.70 -17.85
C ASP A 46 10.92 -10.33 -18.45
N GLN A 47 9.67 -9.88 -18.31
CA GLN A 47 9.26 -8.53 -18.73
C GLN A 47 9.94 -7.45 -17.90
N SER A 48 10.03 -7.65 -16.57
CA SER A 48 10.72 -6.70 -15.70
C SER A 48 12.21 -6.64 -16.02
N ARG A 49 12.87 -7.77 -16.30
CA ARG A 49 14.27 -7.75 -16.73
C ARG A 49 14.48 -6.90 -17.98
N ARG A 50 13.64 -7.06 -19.01
CA ARG A 50 13.71 -6.24 -20.24
C ARG A 50 13.50 -4.76 -19.96
N LEU A 51 12.58 -4.41 -19.07
CA LEU A 51 12.35 -3.02 -18.66
C LEU A 51 13.59 -2.43 -18.00
N HIS A 52 14.23 -3.20 -17.11
CA HIS A 52 15.48 -2.78 -16.48
C HIS A 52 16.60 -2.65 -17.51
N GLU A 53 16.84 -3.65 -18.36
CA GLU A 53 17.89 -3.60 -19.40
C GLU A 53 17.74 -2.36 -20.32
N ALA A 54 16.50 -1.94 -20.59
CA ALA A 54 16.22 -0.76 -21.41
C ALA A 54 16.47 0.59 -20.70
N VAL A 55 16.30 0.67 -19.38
CA VAL A 55 16.24 1.94 -18.64
C VAL A 55 17.24 2.01 -17.48
N GLY A 56 17.39 0.93 -16.70
CA GLY A 56 18.24 0.81 -15.51
C GLY A 56 19.70 1.23 -15.75
N PRO A 57 20.41 0.69 -16.75
CA PRO A 57 21.79 1.08 -17.05
C PRO A 57 21.94 2.57 -17.38
N ARG A 58 20.94 3.19 -18.02
CA ARG A 58 20.96 4.63 -18.35
C ARG A 58 20.84 5.51 -17.10
N LEU A 59 20.28 4.96 -16.03
CA LEU A 59 20.16 5.62 -14.72
C LEU A 59 21.29 5.23 -13.76
N GLY A 60 22.21 4.33 -14.17
CA GLY A 60 23.25 3.80 -13.29
C GLY A 60 22.71 2.96 -12.12
N LEU A 61 21.56 2.30 -12.30
CA LEU A 61 20.89 1.55 -11.23
C LEU A 61 20.98 0.04 -11.45
N SER A 62 21.33 -0.71 -10.40
CA SER A 62 21.10 -2.15 -10.37
C SER A 62 19.60 -2.48 -10.30
N ASP A 63 19.22 -3.71 -10.63
CA ASP A 63 17.84 -4.19 -10.57
C ASP A 63 17.23 -3.95 -9.18
N TYR A 64 18.01 -4.24 -8.13
CA TYR A 64 17.61 -4.06 -6.74
C TYR A 64 17.20 -2.62 -6.44
N TYR A 65 18.04 -1.64 -6.78
CA TYR A 65 17.74 -0.23 -6.56
C TYR A 65 16.66 0.28 -7.51
N PHE A 66 16.64 -0.16 -8.77
CA PHE A 66 15.66 0.27 -9.75
C PHE A 66 14.23 -0.07 -9.29
N TYR A 67 13.99 -1.32 -8.92
CA TYR A 67 12.68 -1.76 -8.45
C TYR A 67 12.38 -1.31 -7.02
N GLY A 68 13.41 -1.15 -6.18
CA GLY A 68 13.23 -0.69 -4.80
C GLY A 68 12.70 0.73 -4.76
N ARG A 69 13.25 1.62 -5.61
CA ARG A 69 12.76 3.00 -5.75
C ARG A 69 11.30 3.09 -6.21
N MET A 70 10.80 2.09 -6.93
CA MET A 70 9.39 2.06 -7.34
C MET A 70 8.43 1.76 -6.18
N PHE A 71 8.89 1.15 -5.09
CA PHE A 71 8.05 0.87 -3.91
C PHE A 71 7.60 2.15 -3.18
N CYS A 72 8.35 3.25 -3.29
CA CYS A 72 7.90 4.58 -2.88
C CYS A 72 6.49 4.90 -3.39
N LEU A 73 6.19 4.52 -4.64
CA LEU A 73 4.89 4.75 -5.26
C LEU A 73 3.77 3.96 -4.60
N VAL A 74 4.05 2.75 -4.08
CA VAL A 74 3.07 1.93 -3.36
C VAL A 74 2.59 2.67 -2.11
N TYR A 75 3.52 3.19 -1.30
CA TYR A 75 3.20 3.97 -0.11
C TYR A 75 2.44 5.26 -0.46
N LEU A 76 2.92 5.99 -1.47
CA LEU A 76 2.30 7.23 -1.95
C LEU A 76 0.87 7.02 -2.43
N LEU A 77 0.61 5.93 -3.16
CA LEU A 77 -0.70 5.64 -3.74
C LEU A 77 -1.68 5.04 -2.73
N ALA A 78 -1.20 4.39 -1.67
CA ALA A 78 -2.05 3.89 -0.58
C ALA A 78 -2.67 5.04 0.25
N MET A 79 -1.92 6.13 0.47
CA MET A 79 -2.36 7.25 1.31
C MET A 79 -3.66 7.92 0.82
N PRO A 80 -3.82 8.31 -0.46
CA PRO A 80 -5.07 8.85 -0.97
C PRO A 80 -6.28 7.95 -0.72
N GLY A 81 -6.15 6.63 -0.88
CA GLY A 81 -7.25 5.68 -0.63
C GLY A 81 -7.73 5.72 0.81
N LEU A 82 -6.80 5.74 1.77
CA LEU A 82 -7.14 5.86 3.20
C LEU A 82 -7.73 7.23 3.54
N ILE A 83 -7.22 8.31 2.94
CA ILE A 83 -7.78 9.66 3.10
C ILE A 83 -9.21 9.69 2.55
N GLY A 84 -9.45 9.09 1.38
CA GLY A 84 -10.77 8.98 0.76
C GLY A 84 -11.74 8.15 1.60
N LEU A 85 -11.27 7.05 2.19
CA LEU A 85 -12.04 6.25 3.15
C LEU A 85 -12.40 7.07 4.40
N HIS A 86 -11.41 7.73 5.02
CA HIS A 86 -11.63 8.52 6.22
C HIS A 86 -12.56 9.71 6.00
N ALA A 87 -12.44 10.40 4.86
CA ALA A 87 -13.33 11.50 4.50
C ALA A 87 -14.80 11.08 4.45
N ARG A 88 -15.08 9.83 4.07
CA ARG A 88 -16.44 9.26 4.08
C ARG A 88 -16.91 8.88 5.49
N GLN A 89 -16.00 8.52 6.39
CA GLN A 89 -16.30 8.15 7.77
C GLN A 89 -16.48 9.36 8.70
N ALA A 90 -15.77 10.46 8.43
CA ALA A 90 -15.67 11.63 9.30
C ALA A 90 -17.02 12.27 9.67
N ARG A 91 -18.09 11.94 8.94
CA ARG A 91 -19.48 12.36 9.26
C ARG A 91 -20.08 11.65 10.48
N GLY A 92 -19.51 10.53 10.95
CA GLY A 92 -19.97 9.78 12.12
C GLY A 92 -18.87 9.22 13.02
N GLY A 93 -17.60 9.52 12.73
CA GLY A 93 -16.43 8.95 13.42
C GLY A 93 -16.11 9.58 14.79
N GLY A 94 -15.82 8.74 15.79
CA GLY A 94 -15.38 9.17 17.12
C GLY A 94 -13.89 9.56 17.21
N ARG A 95 -13.44 10.11 18.35
CA ARG A 95 -12.05 10.55 18.58
C ARG A 95 -11.01 9.44 18.32
N GLY A 96 -11.32 8.20 18.69
CA GLY A 96 -10.42 7.05 18.49
C GLY A 96 -10.16 6.73 17.02
N GLU A 97 -11.16 6.85 16.15
CA GLU A 97 -10.99 6.63 14.71
C GLU A 97 -9.99 7.62 14.12
N LYS A 98 -10.12 8.91 14.46
CA LYS A 98 -9.23 9.98 14.00
C LYS A 98 -7.79 9.77 14.48
N ALA A 99 -7.62 9.28 15.71
CA ALA A 99 -6.29 8.99 16.25
C ALA A 99 -5.61 7.85 15.47
N TRP A 100 -6.30 6.73 15.26
CA TRP A 100 -5.75 5.58 14.54
C TRP A 100 -5.55 5.85 13.05
N PHE A 101 -6.40 6.66 12.42
CA PHE A 101 -6.18 7.15 11.07
C PHE A 101 -4.88 7.98 10.96
N ARG A 102 -4.68 8.94 11.88
CA ARG A 102 -3.46 9.76 11.91
C ARG A 102 -2.21 8.92 12.16
N ALA A 103 -2.28 7.96 13.08
CA ALA A 103 -1.19 7.03 13.36
C ALA A 103 -0.84 6.20 12.11
N LEU A 104 -1.85 5.66 11.42
CA LEU A 104 -1.66 4.91 10.17
C LEU A 104 -1.02 5.78 9.07
N LEU A 105 -1.49 7.01 8.90
CA LEU A 105 -0.94 7.93 7.89
C LEU A 105 0.51 8.31 8.22
N ALA A 106 0.81 8.63 9.49
CA ALA A 106 2.16 8.93 9.94
C ALA A 106 3.10 7.73 9.75
N ALA A 107 2.64 6.52 10.02
CA ALA A 107 3.41 5.29 9.79
C ALA A 107 3.69 5.06 8.29
N LEU A 108 2.73 5.32 7.40
CA LEU A 108 2.96 5.25 5.95
C LEU A 108 3.98 6.28 5.47
N VAL A 109 3.93 7.51 6.00
CA VAL A 109 4.92 8.54 5.70
C VAL A 109 6.30 8.12 6.19
N ALA A 110 6.41 7.58 7.40
CA ALA A 110 7.68 7.08 7.92
C ALA A 110 8.22 5.90 7.08
N ALA A 111 7.36 4.98 6.63
CA ALA A 111 7.74 3.88 5.75
C ALA A 111 8.25 4.40 4.40
N LEU A 112 7.55 5.36 3.79
CA LEU A 112 8.00 6.03 2.57
C LEU A 112 9.36 6.71 2.75
N ILE A 113 9.59 7.41 3.86
CA ILE A 113 10.89 8.04 4.14
C ILE A 113 11.98 6.97 4.29
N GLY A 114 11.70 5.88 5.01
CA GLY A 114 12.61 4.75 5.14
C GLY A 114 13.00 4.14 3.80
N ASP A 115 12.01 3.88 2.95
CA ASP A 115 12.19 3.35 1.59
C ASP A 115 12.99 4.31 0.69
N VAL A 116 12.69 5.61 0.74
CA VAL A 116 13.47 6.63 0.03
C VAL A 116 14.93 6.61 0.51
N VAL A 117 15.17 6.64 1.82
CA VAL A 117 16.53 6.64 2.36
C VAL A 117 17.28 5.35 1.98
N ALA A 118 16.59 4.19 2.01
CA ALA A 118 17.17 2.89 1.71
C ALA A 118 17.56 2.73 0.23
N TYR A 119 16.72 3.20 -0.71
CA TYR A 119 16.90 2.94 -2.14
C TYR A 119 17.38 4.16 -2.96
N TRP A 120 17.13 5.38 -2.50
CA TRP A 120 17.63 6.60 -3.14
C TRP A 120 18.94 7.10 -2.54
N GLY A 121 19.25 6.75 -1.30
CA GLY A 121 20.53 7.09 -0.69
C GLY A 121 21.74 6.45 -1.39
N GLY A 122 21.54 5.32 -2.07
CA GLY A 122 22.59 4.62 -2.82
C GLY A 122 23.64 3.96 -1.92
N THR A 123 24.63 3.32 -2.55
CA THR A 123 25.77 2.67 -1.87
C THR A 123 26.74 3.69 -1.26
N ASP A 124 26.82 4.87 -1.86
CA ASP A 124 27.84 5.89 -1.54
C ASP A 124 27.58 6.58 -0.20
N LEU A 125 26.35 6.45 0.34
CA LEU A 125 25.94 6.98 1.63
C LEU A 125 26.03 5.97 2.79
N GLY A 126 26.62 4.79 2.57
CA GLY A 126 26.99 3.83 3.61
C GLY A 126 25.84 3.50 4.59
N ASN A 127 26.07 3.77 5.89
CA ASN A 127 25.14 3.48 7.01
C ASN A 127 23.71 4.01 6.84
N LEU A 128 23.47 4.98 5.95
CA LEU A 128 22.13 5.50 5.71
C LEU A 128 21.20 4.44 5.10
N GLN A 129 21.70 3.53 4.27
CA GLN A 129 20.88 2.45 3.72
C GLN A 129 20.29 1.56 4.83
N GLY A 130 21.13 1.11 5.76
CA GLY A 130 20.69 0.29 6.89
C GLY A 130 19.71 1.03 7.81
N LEU A 131 19.93 2.34 8.01
CA LEU A 131 19.00 3.20 8.75
C LEU A 131 17.64 3.32 8.03
N GLY A 132 17.64 3.50 6.71
CA GLY A 132 16.44 3.52 5.87
C GLY A 132 15.62 2.24 6.01
N PHE A 133 16.27 1.08 5.88
CA PHE A 133 15.60 -0.22 6.08
C PHE A 133 15.08 -0.41 7.50
N THR A 134 15.86 -0.01 8.51
CA THR A 134 15.42 -0.11 9.91
C THR A 134 14.17 0.75 10.15
N LEU A 135 14.18 1.98 9.66
CA LEU A 135 13.02 2.88 9.74
C LEU A 135 11.82 2.30 8.99
N GLU A 136 12.01 1.79 7.78
CA GLU A 136 10.96 1.19 6.98
C GLU A 136 10.31 0.00 7.70
N VAL A 137 11.10 -0.94 8.22
CA VAL A 137 10.59 -2.13 8.94
C VAL A 137 9.79 -1.72 10.17
N LEU A 138 10.30 -0.80 11.00
CA LEU A 138 9.59 -0.32 12.18
C LEU A 138 8.30 0.42 11.81
N ALA A 139 8.34 1.22 10.75
CA ALA A 139 7.18 1.94 10.25
C ALA A 139 6.13 0.98 9.67
N LEU A 140 6.52 -0.08 8.96
CA LEU A 140 5.63 -1.12 8.48
C LEU A 140 4.95 -1.86 9.63
N LEU A 141 5.65 -2.19 10.71
CA LEU A 141 5.03 -2.73 11.92
C LEU A 141 3.95 -1.77 12.48
N ALA A 142 4.25 -0.48 12.53
CA ALA A 142 3.27 0.54 12.95
C ALA A 142 2.08 0.66 11.97
N VAL A 143 2.29 0.52 10.66
CA VAL A 143 1.22 0.45 9.65
C VAL A 143 0.31 -0.73 9.92
N LEU A 144 0.86 -1.92 10.13
CA LEU A 144 0.09 -3.13 10.38
C LEU A 144 -0.76 -3.02 11.66
N VAL A 145 -0.17 -2.56 12.77
CA VAL A 145 -0.89 -2.34 14.03
C VAL A 145 -1.99 -1.28 13.86
N SER A 146 -1.65 -0.13 13.28
CA SER A 146 -2.59 0.98 13.11
C SER A 146 -3.73 0.62 12.16
N SER A 147 -3.46 -0.18 11.12
CA SER A 147 -4.47 -0.68 10.17
C SER A 147 -5.50 -1.56 10.87
N GLY A 148 -5.06 -2.38 11.84
CA GLY A 148 -5.94 -3.19 12.69
C GLY A 148 -6.95 -2.35 13.46
N PHE A 149 -6.47 -1.35 14.20
CA PHE A 149 -7.33 -0.49 15.00
C PHE A 149 -8.20 0.44 14.14
N TYR A 150 -7.66 0.99 13.06
CA TYR A 150 -8.40 1.83 12.13
C TYR A 150 -9.48 1.02 11.37
N GLY A 151 -9.18 -0.22 10.98
CA GLY A 151 -10.15 -1.16 10.41
C GLY A 151 -11.29 -1.47 11.38
N ARG A 152 -10.99 -1.70 12.67
CA ARG A 152 -12.03 -1.90 13.70
C ARG A 152 -12.96 -0.69 13.82
N ALA A 153 -12.42 0.53 13.77
CA ALA A 153 -13.26 1.74 13.75
C ALA A 153 -14.11 1.82 12.47
N THR A 154 -13.51 1.50 11.32
CA THR A 154 -14.16 1.48 10.01
C THR A 154 -15.38 0.55 9.95
N LEU A 155 -15.37 -0.58 10.66
CA LEU A 155 -16.49 -1.54 10.68
C LEU A 155 -17.81 -0.91 11.15
N ARG A 156 -17.77 0.16 11.95
CA ARG A 156 -18.94 0.86 12.48
C ARG A 156 -19.52 1.90 11.52
N SER A 157 -18.75 2.30 10.50
CA SER A 157 -19.13 3.37 9.57
C SER A 157 -20.01 2.90 8.41
N HIS A 158 -20.00 1.60 8.09
CA HIS A 158 -20.72 1.01 6.94
C HIS A 158 -20.42 1.65 5.57
N VAL A 159 -19.31 2.41 5.46
CA VAL A 159 -18.87 3.10 4.24
C VAL A 159 -18.40 2.13 3.15
N VAL A 160 -17.89 0.96 3.54
CA VAL A 160 -17.49 -0.13 2.64
C VAL A 160 -18.02 -1.46 3.19
N PRO A 161 -18.10 -2.52 2.37
CA PRO A 161 -18.52 -3.84 2.86
C PRO A 161 -17.68 -4.30 4.06
N ARG A 162 -18.32 -4.97 5.02
CA ARG A 162 -17.64 -5.38 6.26
C ARG A 162 -16.44 -6.29 6.00
N TRP A 163 -16.54 -7.16 4.99
CA TRP A 163 -15.46 -8.09 4.63
C TRP A 163 -14.21 -7.37 4.12
N SER A 164 -14.33 -6.25 3.39
CA SER A 164 -13.15 -5.49 2.93
C SER A 164 -12.45 -4.82 4.12
N THR A 165 -13.22 -4.39 5.12
CA THR A 165 -12.66 -3.87 6.36
C THR A 165 -11.94 -4.94 7.17
N TRP A 166 -12.44 -6.18 7.17
CA TRP A 166 -11.74 -7.31 7.78
C TRP A 166 -10.37 -7.56 7.12
N LEU A 167 -10.21 -7.29 5.82
CA LEU A 167 -8.89 -7.37 5.19
C LEU A 167 -7.89 -6.38 5.80
N LEU A 168 -8.32 -5.14 6.10
CA LEU A 168 -7.46 -4.17 6.80
C LEU A 168 -7.10 -4.66 8.20
N ILE A 169 -8.04 -5.30 8.90
CA ILE A 169 -7.80 -5.83 10.25
C ILE A 169 -6.81 -7.00 10.23
N LEU A 170 -6.98 -7.89 9.25
CA LEU A 170 -6.17 -9.09 9.10
C LEU A 170 -4.85 -8.84 8.37
N ALA A 171 -4.61 -7.64 7.85
CA ALA A 171 -3.37 -7.28 7.16
C ALA A 171 -2.13 -7.54 8.01
N GLY A 172 -2.19 -7.22 9.32
CA GLY A 172 -1.10 -7.49 10.27
C GLY A 172 -0.73 -8.96 10.38
N PRO A 173 -1.65 -9.83 10.82
CA PRO A 173 -1.42 -11.28 10.84
C PRO A 173 -1.03 -11.85 9.48
N ALA A 174 -1.65 -11.38 8.40
CA ALA A 174 -1.36 -11.83 7.04
C ALA A 174 0.03 -11.39 6.55
N ALA A 175 0.62 -10.33 7.10
CA ALA A 175 1.96 -9.87 6.71
C ALA A 175 3.03 -10.95 6.92
N VAL A 176 2.87 -11.77 7.97
CA VAL A 176 3.71 -12.94 8.23
C VAL A 176 3.62 -13.93 7.06
N LEU A 177 2.41 -14.24 6.60
CA LEU A 177 2.21 -15.07 5.41
C LEU A 177 2.82 -14.43 4.17
N GLY A 178 2.68 -13.11 4.00
CA GLY A 178 3.29 -12.36 2.91
C GLY A 178 4.80 -12.58 2.84
N VAL A 179 5.50 -12.41 3.96
CA VAL A 179 6.94 -12.67 4.09
C VAL A 179 7.30 -14.13 3.79
N PHE A 180 6.57 -15.10 4.34
CA PHE A 180 6.84 -16.52 4.10
C PHE A 180 6.65 -16.91 2.64
N VAL A 181 5.56 -16.44 2.02
CA VAL A 181 5.20 -16.76 0.64
C VAL A 181 6.19 -16.15 -0.35
N THR A 182 6.75 -14.97 -0.04
CA THR A 182 7.72 -14.30 -0.90
C THR A 182 9.16 -14.68 -0.59
N GLY A 183 9.45 -15.20 0.61
CA GLY A 183 10.82 -15.44 1.06
C GLY A 183 11.64 -14.15 1.21
N TYR A 184 10.97 -13.00 1.31
CA TYR A 184 11.59 -11.69 1.20
C TYR A 184 10.94 -10.63 2.11
N VAL A 185 11.79 -10.00 2.90
CA VAL A 185 11.53 -8.82 3.75
C VAL A 185 12.30 -7.64 3.12
N PRO A 186 11.77 -6.40 3.08
CA PRO A 186 10.60 -5.86 3.78
C PRO A 186 9.28 -5.94 3.01
N HIS A 187 9.32 -5.91 1.68
CA HIS A 187 8.13 -5.72 0.86
C HIS A 187 7.14 -6.90 0.87
N GLY A 188 7.55 -8.11 1.27
CA GLY A 188 6.61 -9.21 1.51
C GLY A 188 5.56 -8.86 2.57
N ALA A 189 5.95 -8.09 3.60
CA ALA A 189 5.07 -7.71 4.71
C ALA A 189 4.01 -6.66 4.31
N VAL A 190 4.30 -5.81 3.31
CA VAL A 190 3.36 -4.76 2.87
C VAL A 190 2.25 -5.31 1.98
N LEU A 191 2.46 -6.47 1.35
CA LEU A 191 1.55 -7.03 0.35
C LEU A 191 0.09 -7.18 0.82
N PRO A 192 -0.21 -7.77 2.00
CA PRO A 192 -1.60 -7.92 2.45
C PRO A 192 -2.28 -6.59 2.77
N PHE A 193 -1.52 -5.63 3.30
CA PHE A 193 -2.01 -4.28 3.54
C PHE A 193 -2.35 -3.57 2.22
N SER A 194 -1.45 -3.62 1.25
CA SER A 194 -1.66 -3.05 -0.09
C SER A 194 -2.87 -3.66 -0.80
N LEU A 195 -3.06 -4.97 -0.68
CA LEU A 195 -4.25 -5.67 -1.18
C LEU A 195 -5.54 -5.18 -0.50
N ALA A 196 -5.54 -5.06 0.83
CA ALA A 196 -6.69 -4.55 1.57
C ALA A 196 -7.06 -3.11 1.15
N VAL A 197 -6.05 -2.25 0.99
CA VAL A 197 -6.23 -0.87 0.50
C VAL A 197 -6.74 -0.84 -0.94
N ALA A 198 -6.27 -1.74 -1.81
CA ALA A 198 -6.75 -1.85 -3.19
C ALA A 198 -8.24 -2.21 -3.26
N VAL A 199 -8.67 -3.19 -2.45
CA VAL A 199 -10.07 -3.62 -2.36
C VAL A 199 -10.94 -2.47 -1.84
N VAL A 200 -10.49 -1.75 -0.83
CA VAL A 200 -11.17 -0.53 -0.36
C VAL A 200 -11.24 0.50 -1.49
N GLY A 201 -10.14 0.72 -2.22
CA GLY A 201 -10.06 1.65 -3.34
C GLY A 201 -11.05 1.32 -4.45
N PHE A 202 -11.22 0.04 -4.78
CA PHE A 202 -12.24 -0.45 -5.70
C PHE A 202 -13.65 -0.04 -5.26
N PHE A 203 -14.00 -0.20 -3.99
CA PHE A 203 -15.32 0.21 -3.49
C PHE A 203 -15.51 1.73 -3.47
N LEU A 204 -14.45 2.50 -3.19
CA LEU A 204 -14.50 3.96 -3.30
C LEU A 204 -14.69 4.43 -4.75
N LEU A 205 -14.15 3.68 -5.72
CA LEU A 205 -14.28 3.98 -7.14
C LEU A 205 -15.67 3.61 -7.70
N ALA A 206 -16.23 2.49 -7.24
CA ALA A 206 -17.49 1.92 -7.73
C ALA A 206 -18.74 2.60 -7.18
N ARG A 207 -18.68 3.25 -6.01
CA ARG A 207 -19.84 3.96 -5.46
C ARG A 207 -20.09 5.26 -6.22
N GLU A 208 -21.35 5.48 -6.62
CA GLU A 208 -21.77 6.77 -7.17
C GLU A 208 -21.49 7.89 -6.15
N PRO A 209 -21.10 9.09 -6.61
CA PRO A 209 -21.14 10.25 -5.73
C PRO A 209 -22.58 10.35 -5.21
N ASP A 210 -22.76 10.47 -3.88
CA ASP A 210 -24.08 10.72 -3.29
C ASP A 210 -24.67 11.89 -4.08
N ARG A 211 -25.61 11.61 -5.00
CA ARG A 211 -26.40 12.66 -5.60
C ARG A 211 -27.09 13.26 -4.38
N ALA A 212 -26.69 14.48 -4.02
CA ALA A 212 -27.36 15.23 -2.98
C ALA A 212 -28.85 15.03 -3.26
N ALA A 213 -29.54 14.33 -2.35
CA ALA A 213 -30.94 14.00 -2.56
C ALA A 213 -31.59 15.33 -2.96
N PRO A 214 -32.17 15.44 -4.16
CA PRO A 214 -32.71 16.70 -4.63
C PRO A 214 -33.62 17.17 -3.52
N ASN A 215 -33.26 18.33 -2.94
CA ASN A 215 -33.92 18.89 -1.77
C ASN A 215 -35.41 18.65 -1.93
N SER A 216 -35.99 17.79 -1.09
CA SER A 216 -37.43 17.56 -1.01
C SER A 216 -38.18 18.80 -0.48
N LEU A 217 -37.56 19.98 -0.60
CA LEU A 217 -38.08 21.32 -0.33
C LEU A 217 -39.07 21.80 -1.42
N LEU A 218 -39.59 20.90 -2.25
CA LEU A 218 -40.68 21.20 -3.19
C LEU A 218 -41.95 20.36 -2.93
N ALA A 219 -42.05 19.70 -1.77
CA ALA A 219 -43.26 18.94 -1.42
C ALA A 219 -44.33 19.74 -0.64
N ASP A 220 -44.08 21.01 -0.29
CA ASP A 220 -45.03 21.87 0.45
C ASP A 220 -45.36 23.18 -0.29
N ALA A 221 -45.58 23.13 -1.61
CA ALA A 221 -46.17 24.24 -2.39
C ALA A 221 -47.31 23.70 -3.27
#